data_AF-A0A3D9L611-F1
#
_entry.id   AF-A0A3D9L611-F1
#
_cell.length_a   1.000
_cell.length_b   1.000
_cell.length_c   1.000
_cell.angle_alpha   90.00
_cell.angle_beta   90.00
_cell.angle_gamma   90.00
#
_symmetry.space_group_name_H-M   'P 1'
#
loop_
_entity.id
_entity.type
_entity.pdbx_description
1 polymer ?
#
loop_
_entity_poly.entity_id
_entity_poly.type
_entity_poly.pdbx_seq_one_letter_code
_entity_poly.pdbx_strand_id
1 'polypeptide(L)'
;MNKKNIIISGPSGSGKNWISMAIAATHEKVINTTAQQVKDRIEQGFPSNLSEQYSLMIIDDCTAEDIAEMDLILGKFPMVDHWSNEFKDEDQLPIIYLTQDEVTNQSLGNSHFHVIHCRNAHL
;
A
#
# COMPACT_ATOMS: atom_id res chain seq x y z
N MET A 1 -4.83 12.79 -11.07
CA MET A 1 -3.76 11.86 -11.54
C MET A 1 -3.86 10.60 -10.70
N ASN A 2 -4.24 9.43 -11.25
CA ASN A 2 -4.48 8.23 -10.44
C ASN A 2 -3.20 7.84 -9.68
N LYS A 3 -3.25 7.92 -8.35
CA LYS A 3 -2.14 7.52 -7.48
C LYS A 3 -2.03 6.00 -7.58
N LYS A 4 -0.90 5.51 -8.05
CA LYS A 4 -0.62 4.07 -8.12
C LYS A 4 -0.04 3.60 -6.79
N ASN A 5 -0.57 2.51 -6.26
CA ASN A 5 0.04 1.83 -5.13
C ASN A 5 1.41 1.26 -5.54
N ILE A 6 2.34 1.17 -4.60
CA ILE A 6 3.70 0.69 -4.86
C ILE A 6 3.86 -0.66 -4.17
N ILE A 7 4.48 -1.62 -4.85
CA ILE A 7 4.91 -2.88 -4.25
C ILE A 7 6.43 -2.90 -4.29
N ILE A 8 7.06 -3.06 -3.13
CA ILE A 8 8.49 -3.25 -3.01
C ILE A 8 8.72 -4.72 -2.62
N SER A 9 9.22 -5.52 -3.55
CA SER A 9 9.45 -6.95 -3.37
C SER A 9 10.94 -7.28 -3.30
N GLY A 10 11.30 -8.37 -2.64
CA GLY A 10 12.68 -8.85 -2.58
C GLY A 10 13.03 -9.58 -1.28
N PRO A 11 14.14 -10.34 -1.25
CA PRO A 11 14.50 -11.14 -0.07
C PRO A 11 14.76 -10.26 1.17
N SER A 12 14.81 -10.89 2.34
CA SER A 12 15.29 -10.23 3.56
C SER A 12 16.70 -9.63 3.34
N GLY A 13 16.93 -8.43 3.87
CA GLY A 13 18.20 -7.71 3.72
C GLY A 13 18.39 -6.96 2.39
N SER A 14 17.46 -7.03 1.44
CA SER A 14 17.60 -6.38 0.11
C SER A 14 17.36 -4.86 0.07
N GLY A 15 17.18 -4.20 1.22
CA GLY A 15 16.99 -2.75 1.29
C GLY A 15 15.55 -2.25 1.08
N LYS A 16 14.54 -3.13 1.08
CA LYS A 16 13.12 -2.73 0.96
C LYS A 16 12.72 -1.60 1.91
N ASN A 17 13.09 -1.74 3.19
CA ASN A 17 12.79 -0.75 4.23
C ASN A 17 13.53 0.57 3.99
N TRP A 18 14.71 0.56 3.38
CA TRP A 18 15.42 1.80 3.06
C TRP A 18 14.69 2.57 1.96
N ILE A 19 14.22 1.88 0.91
CA ILE A 19 13.48 2.50 -0.17
C ILE A 19 12.12 3.04 0.33
N SER A 20 11.39 2.25 1.10
CA SER A 20 10.10 2.67 1.64
C SER A 20 10.24 3.89 2.56
N MET A 21 11.28 3.92 3.40
CA MET A 21 11.59 5.07 4.26
C MET A 21 12.04 6.30 3.48
N ALA A 22 12.77 6.13 2.38
CA ALA A 22 13.14 7.25 1.51
C ALA A 22 11.91 7.90 0.85
N ILE A 23 10.91 7.09 0.46
CA ILE A 23 9.62 7.60 -0.04
C ILE A 23 8.81 8.21 1.12
N ALA A 24 8.78 7.57 2.28
CA ALA A 24 8.09 8.08 3.48
C ALA A 24 8.59 9.47 3.88
N ALA A 25 9.88 9.75 3.74
CA ALA A 25 10.48 11.04 4.06
C ALA A 25 9.97 12.21 3.20
N THR A 26 9.31 11.94 2.07
CA THR A 26 8.68 12.96 1.22
C THR A 26 7.20 13.21 1.57
N HIS A 27 6.70 12.59 2.64
CA HIS A 27 5.30 12.62 3.06
C HIS A 27 5.19 13.16 4.49
N GLU A 28 4.20 14.03 4.76
CA GLU A 28 4.08 14.71 6.06
C GLU A 28 3.63 13.78 7.19
N LYS A 29 2.70 12.87 6.88
CA LYS A 29 2.10 11.94 7.84
C LYS A 29 2.04 10.55 7.24
N VAL A 30 2.72 9.60 7.86
CA VAL A 30 2.91 8.24 7.37
C VAL A 30 2.41 7.25 8.40
N ILE A 31 1.61 6.27 7.96
CA ILE A 31 1.28 5.09 8.76
C ILE A 31 2.29 4.00 8.42
N ASN A 32 2.96 3.46 9.43
CA ASN A 32 3.71 2.22 9.31
C ASN A 32 2.96 1.12 10.08
N THR A 33 2.62 0.05 9.39
CA THR A 33 1.80 -1.05 9.93
C THR A 33 2.21 -2.37 9.30
N THR A 34 1.76 -3.49 9.84
CA THR A 34 1.87 -4.81 9.20
C THR A 34 0.57 -5.24 8.54
N ALA A 35 0.65 -6.21 7.64
CA ALA A 35 -0.51 -6.84 7.03
C ALA A 35 -1.53 -7.33 8.08
N GLN A 36 -1.06 -8.05 9.10
CA GLN A 36 -1.91 -8.55 10.19
C GLN A 36 -2.64 -7.42 10.93
N GLN A 37 -1.93 -6.33 11.27
CA GLN A 37 -2.52 -5.19 11.98
C GLN A 37 -3.60 -4.49 11.15
N VAL A 38 -3.46 -4.45 9.82
CA VAL A 38 -4.48 -3.90 8.93
C VAL A 38 -5.71 -4.79 8.94
N LYS A 39 -5.55 -6.11 8.84
CA LYS A 39 -6.66 -7.07 8.90
C LYS A 39 -7.43 -6.97 10.21
N ASP A 40 -6.73 -6.98 11.34
CA ASP A 40 -7.34 -6.85 12.67
C ASP A 40 -8.17 -5.56 12.79
N ARG A 41 -7.71 -4.47 12.18
CA ARG A 41 -8.44 -3.18 12.17
C ARG A 41 -9.61 -3.17 11.21
N ILE A 42 -9.53 -3.86 10.07
CA ILE A 42 -10.65 -3.99 9.14
C ILE A 42 -11.83 -4.68 9.84
N GLU A 43 -11.56 -5.74 10.60
CA GLU A 43 -12.58 -6.45 11.39
C GLU A 43 -13.22 -5.57 12.48
N GLN A 44 -12.44 -4.63 13.04
CA GLN A 44 -12.90 -3.71 14.09
C GLN A 44 -13.64 -2.46 13.55
N GLY A 45 -13.70 -2.29 12.22
CA GLY A 45 -14.20 -1.08 11.58
C GLY A 45 -13.07 -0.09 11.31
N PHE A 46 -12.53 -0.17 10.09
CA PHE A 46 -11.45 0.71 9.64
C PHE A 46 -11.94 2.17 9.51
N PRO A 47 -11.18 3.18 9.99
CA PRO A 47 -11.62 4.56 9.92
C PRO A 47 -11.70 5.05 8.46
N SER A 48 -12.84 5.65 8.09
CA SER A 48 -13.13 6.09 6.71
C SER A 48 -12.37 7.34 6.28
N ASN A 49 -11.73 8.07 7.20
CA ASN A 49 -11.07 9.35 6.95
C ASN A 49 -9.53 9.27 6.99
N LEU A 50 -8.95 8.12 6.63
CA LEU A 50 -7.51 7.94 6.70
C LEU A 50 -6.72 8.85 5.77
N SER A 51 -7.21 9.13 4.56
CA SER A 51 -6.54 10.05 3.61
C SER A 51 -6.61 11.52 4.03
N GLU A 52 -7.54 11.91 4.90
CA GLU A 52 -7.55 13.24 5.51
C GLU A 52 -6.49 13.38 6.61
N GLN A 53 -6.19 12.26 7.29
CA GLN A 53 -5.26 12.23 8.41
C GLN A 53 -3.83 11.92 8.00
N TYR A 54 -3.64 11.17 6.92
CA TYR A 54 -2.36 10.64 6.50
C TYR A 54 -2.16 10.85 5.00
N SER A 55 -0.90 10.98 4.61
CA SER A 55 -0.48 11.17 3.22
C SER A 55 0.09 9.90 2.58
N LEU A 56 0.43 8.89 3.37
CA LEU A 56 0.98 7.60 2.92
C LEU A 56 0.70 6.50 3.94
N MET A 57 0.45 5.28 3.48
CA MET A 57 0.47 4.06 4.29
C MET A 57 1.55 3.11 3.78
N ILE A 58 2.31 2.54 4.71
CA ILE A 58 3.28 1.49 4.45
C ILE A 58 2.82 0.25 5.22
N ILE A 59 2.62 -0.85 4.48
CA ILE A 59 2.21 -2.14 5.01
C ILE A 59 3.37 -3.10 4.79
N ASP A 60 3.98 -3.53 5.89
CA ASP A 60 5.08 -4.50 5.88
C ASP A 60 4.56 -5.93 6.11
N ASP A 61 5.42 -6.90 5.84
CA ASP A 61 5.17 -8.33 6.03
C ASP A 61 3.95 -8.83 5.24
N CYS A 62 3.80 -8.36 4.00
CA CYS A 62 2.74 -8.79 3.11
C CYS A 62 3.12 -10.06 2.35
N THR A 63 2.18 -11.00 2.24
CA THR A 63 2.14 -12.00 1.17
C THR A 63 1.48 -11.43 -0.09
N ALA A 64 1.61 -12.11 -1.23
CA ALA A 64 0.88 -11.74 -2.44
C ALA A 64 -0.66 -11.74 -2.25
N GLU A 65 -1.17 -12.65 -1.41
CA GLU A 65 -2.59 -12.74 -1.06
C GLU A 65 -3.05 -11.54 -0.23
N ASP A 66 -2.23 -11.12 0.76
CA ASP A 66 -2.51 -9.92 1.56
C ASP A 66 -2.63 -8.67 0.69
N ILE A 67 -1.73 -8.52 -0.29
CA ILE A 67 -1.73 -7.37 -1.20
C ILE A 67 -3.02 -7.34 -2.01
N ALA A 68 -3.42 -8.48 -2.59
CA ALA A 68 -4.65 -8.56 -3.39
C ALA A 68 -5.91 -8.29 -2.55
N GLU A 69 -5.96 -8.84 -1.34
CA GLU A 69 -7.08 -8.62 -0.41
C GLU A 69 -7.17 -7.16 0.03
N MET A 70 -6.05 -6.56 0.46
CA MET A 70 -6.00 -5.19 0.96
C MET A 70 -6.23 -4.16 -0.14
N ASP A 71 -5.67 -4.37 -1.34
CA ASP A 71 -5.94 -3.47 -2.47
C ASP A 71 -7.42 -3.48 -2.84
N LEU A 72 -8.07 -4.64 -2.76
CA LEU A 72 -9.52 -4.74 -2.96
C LEU A 72 -10.29 -4.00 -1.86
N ILE A 73 -9.91 -4.14 -0.60
CA ILE A 73 -10.63 -3.54 0.53
C ILE A 73 -10.38 -2.03 0.59
N LEU A 74 -9.11 -1.63 0.65
CA LEU A 74 -8.65 -0.24 0.75
C LEU A 74 -8.93 0.55 -0.52
N GLY A 75 -8.86 -0.07 -1.70
CA GLY A 75 -9.28 0.54 -2.97
C GLY A 75 -10.80 0.69 -3.10
N LYS A 76 -11.59 -0.12 -2.37
CA LYS A 76 -13.06 0.01 -2.25
C LYS A 76 -13.51 0.89 -1.08
N PHE A 77 -12.60 1.52 -0.34
CA PHE A 77 -12.94 2.63 0.54
C PHE A 77 -12.74 3.94 -0.23
N PRO A 78 -13.66 4.32 -1.14
CA PRO A 78 -13.67 5.69 -1.61
C PRO A 78 -13.89 6.59 -0.39
N MET A 79 -13.17 7.69 -0.33
CA MET A 79 -13.54 8.79 0.55
C MET A 79 -14.95 9.21 0.14
N VAL A 80 -15.94 8.82 0.93
CA VAL A 80 -17.32 9.23 0.70
C VAL A 80 -17.36 10.70 1.08
N ASP A 81 -17.26 11.58 0.09
CA ASP A 81 -17.65 12.97 0.27
C ASP A 81 -19.16 12.96 0.56
N HIS A 82 -19.55 13.29 1.79
CA HIS A 82 -20.93 13.22 2.25
C HIS A 82 -21.88 14.18 1.50
N TRP A 83 -21.37 14.96 0.53
CA TRP A 83 -22.09 15.99 -0.20
C TRP A 83 -22.17 15.76 -1.71
N SER A 84 -21.40 14.83 -2.28
CA SER A 84 -21.50 14.48 -3.71
C SER A 84 -21.43 12.98 -3.92
N ASN A 85 -22.40 12.41 -4.64
CA ASN A 85 -22.38 11.02 -5.14
C ASN A 85 -21.30 10.80 -6.23
N GLU A 86 -20.28 11.64 -6.31
CA GLU A 86 -19.18 11.56 -7.27
C GLU A 86 -17.93 11.01 -6.57
N PHE A 87 -17.54 9.81 -6.96
CA PHE A 87 -16.25 9.23 -6.57
C PHE A 87 -15.13 9.97 -7.29
N LYS A 88 -14.30 10.72 -6.56
CA LYS A 88 -13.04 11.25 -7.11
C LYS A 88 -11.92 10.30 -6.75
N ASP A 89 -11.34 9.65 -7.76
CA ASP A 89 -10.12 8.82 -7.64
C ASP A 89 -8.93 9.55 -6.96
N GLU A 90 -9.01 10.87 -6.82
CA GLU A 90 -7.91 11.72 -6.34
C GLU A 90 -7.68 11.66 -4.81
N ASP A 91 -8.64 11.12 -4.06
CA ASP A 91 -8.64 11.09 -2.59
C ASP A 91 -8.17 9.76 -1.98
N GLN A 92 -7.70 8.82 -2.80
CA GLN A 92 -7.14 7.57 -2.29
C GLN A 92 -5.79 7.81 -1.58
N LEU A 93 -5.66 7.24 -0.38
CA LEU A 93 -4.41 7.19 0.37
C LEU A 93 -3.42 6.29 -0.38
N PRO A 94 -2.26 6.79 -0.86
CA PRO A 94 -1.28 5.93 -1.52
C PRO A 94 -0.71 4.92 -0.53
N ILE A 95 -0.53 3.68 -1.01
CA ILE A 95 -0.07 2.55 -0.20
C ILE A 95 1.23 1.99 -0.79
N ILE A 96 2.19 1.72 0.09
CA ILE A 96 3.39 0.92 -0.21
C ILE A 96 3.24 -0.43 0.49
N TYR A 97 3.27 -1.50 -0.29
CA TYR A 97 3.32 -2.88 0.21
C TYR A 97 4.76 -3.38 0.19
N LEU A 98 5.24 -3.93 1.30
CA LEU A 98 6.54 -4.58 1.38
C LEU A 98 6.35 -6.08 1.48
N THR A 99 7.00 -6.82 0.58
CA THR A 99 6.85 -8.28 0.51
C THR A 99 8.19 -8.97 0.24
N GLN A 100 8.31 -10.21 0.71
CA GLN A 100 9.40 -11.09 0.34
C GLN A 100 9.06 -11.96 -0.86
N ASP A 101 7.78 -12.03 -1.23
CA ASP A 101 7.31 -12.83 -2.35
C ASP A 101 7.78 -12.21 -3.67
N GLU A 102 8.08 -13.06 -4.63
CA GLU A 102 8.32 -12.62 -6.00
C GLU A 102 6.97 -12.28 -6.65
N VAL A 103 6.59 -11.01 -6.55
CA VAL A 103 5.34 -10.51 -7.12
C VAL A 103 5.59 -9.99 -8.52
N THR A 104 4.92 -10.55 -9.52
CA THR A 104 4.97 -10.07 -10.91
C THR A 104 3.73 -9.25 -11.24
N ASN A 105 3.81 -8.38 -12.26
CA ASN A 105 2.63 -7.67 -12.75
C ASN A 105 1.52 -8.63 -13.25
N GLN A 106 1.88 -9.86 -13.66
CA GLN A 106 0.91 -10.88 -14.08
C GLN A 106 0.21 -11.54 -12.89
N SER A 107 0.89 -11.75 -11.76
CA SER A 107 0.31 -12.44 -10.60
C SER A 107 -0.77 -11.64 -9.88
N LEU A 108 -0.81 -10.31 -10.06
CA LEU A 108 -1.81 -9.44 -9.44
C LEU A 108 -2.88 -8.93 -10.41
N GLY A 109 -2.86 -9.36 -11.67
CA GLY A 109 -3.91 -9.06 -12.66
C GLY A 109 -4.15 -7.58 -13.01
N ASN A 110 -3.40 -6.63 -12.43
CA ASN A 110 -3.79 -5.22 -12.37
C ASN A 110 -2.68 -4.23 -12.77
N SER A 111 -3.02 -3.26 -13.63
CA SER A 111 -2.14 -2.16 -14.11
C SER A 111 -1.95 -1.00 -13.10
N HIS A 112 -2.51 -1.17 -11.90
CA HIS A 112 -2.64 -0.13 -10.86
C HIS A 112 -1.43 -0.04 -9.93
N PHE A 113 -0.50 -1.00 -10.01
CA PHE A 113 0.69 -1.01 -9.19
C PHE A 113 1.93 -0.49 -9.91
N HIS A 114 2.86 0.06 -9.14
CA HIS A 114 4.25 0.20 -9.51
C HIS A 114 5.09 -0.78 -8.71
N VAL A 115 5.76 -1.73 -9.37
CA VAL A 115 6.55 -2.77 -8.69
C VAL A 115 8.03 -2.43 -8.74
N ILE A 116 8.67 -2.38 -7.56
CA ILE A 116 10.10 -2.19 -7.37
C ILE A 116 10.69 -3.50 -6.85
N HIS A 117 11.52 -4.14 -7.67
CA HIS A 117 12.21 -5.37 -7.29
C HIS A 117 13.57 -5.05 -6.66
N CYS A 118 13.68 -5.26 -5.35
CA CYS A 118 14.94 -5.24 -4.64
C CYS A 118 15.65 -6.57 -4.83
N ARG A 119 16.86 -6.51 -5.38
CA ARG A 119 17.75 -7.67 -5.47
C ARG A 119 18.92 -7.43 -4.52
N ASN A 120 19.39 -8.48 -3.86
CA ASN A 120 20.69 -8.39 -3.19
C ASN A 120 21.73 -8.11 -4.27
N ALA A 121 22.41 -6.97 -4.17
CA ALA A 121 23.45 -6.60 -5.13
C ALA A 121 24.64 -7.58 -5.11
N HIS A 122 24.72 -8.46 -4.10
CA HIS A 122 25.80 -9.42 -3.93
C HIS A 122 25.32 -10.68 -3.21
N LEU A 123 25.37 -11.82 -3.91
CA LEU A 123 26.02 -13.04 -3.43
C LEU A 123 26.94 -13.52 -4.55
#